data_AF-A0A3D3CIE6-F1
#
_entry.id   AF-A0A3D3CIE6-F1
#
_cell.length_a   1.000
_cell.length_b   1.000
_cell.length_c   1.000
_cell.angle_alpha   90.00
_cell.angle_beta   90.00
_cell.angle_gamma   90.00
#
_symmetry.space_group_name_H-M   'P 1'
#
loop_
_entity.id
_entity.type
_entity.pdbx_description
1 polymer ?
#
loop_
_entity_poly.entity_id
_entity_poly.type
_entity_poly.pdbx_seq_one_letter_code
_entity_poly.pdbx_strand_id
1 'polypeptide(L)'
;MTELLHFEFMRNALLAALLCGVLCGILGTVVVVKHYVILAGGVAHAAYGGVGLALFLGVSPQLGALGFALAVALLMAWIMLRSPARSDAIIGVLWAAGMAAGVLFADLTPGYGADFMSYLFGSILTVSAADLRLTAALLGLVLAVGVRWHREIAAFSYDEDFARTRGVPVTALHFLVVALI
;
A
#
# COMPACT_ATOMS: atom_id res chain seq x y z
N MET A 1 -1.04 -16.18 31.06
CA MET A 1 -0.67 -15.49 29.80
C MET A 1 -1.07 -16.31 28.56
N THR A 2 -1.06 -17.65 28.60
CA THR A 2 -1.53 -18.51 27.50
C THR A 2 -3.04 -18.48 27.24
N GLU A 3 -3.85 -18.11 28.24
CA GLU A 3 -5.31 -17.92 28.11
C GLU A 3 -5.70 -16.95 26.99
N LEU A 4 -4.87 -15.92 26.73
CA LEU A 4 -5.11 -14.94 25.67
C LEU A 4 -5.11 -15.57 24.26
N LEU A 5 -4.39 -16.68 24.07
CA LEU A 5 -4.30 -17.38 22.78
C LEU A 5 -5.53 -18.23 22.48
N HIS A 6 -6.47 -18.40 23.42
CA HIS A 6 -7.74 -19.09 23.15
C HIS A 6 -8.69 -18.22 22.34
N PHE A 7 -8.55 -16.90 22.42
CA PHE A 7 -9.38 -15.99 21.65
C PHE A 7 -8.95 -15.93 20.19
N GLU A 8 -9.90 -16.16 19.28
CA GLU A 8 -9.65 -16.14 17.84
C GLU A 8 -9.13 -14.79 17.36
N PHE A 9 -9.71 -13.67 17.85
CA PHE A 9 -9.24 -12.33 17.49
C PHE A 9 -7.78 -12.08 17.88
N MET A 10 -7.32 -12.66 19.00
CA MET A 10 -5.93 -12.51 19.46
C MET A 10 -4.97 -13.32 18.59
N ARG A 11 -5.36 -14.55 18.23
CA ARG A 11 -4.61 -15.38 17.28
C ARG A 11 -4.50 -14.68 15.92
N ASN A 12 -5.60 -14.11 15.44
CA ASN A 12 -5.64 -13.40 14.17
C ASN A 12 -4.77 -12.14 14.22
N ALA A 13 -4.84 -11.37 15.30
CA ALA A 13 -4.00 -10.18 15.48
C ALA A 13 -2.50 -10.52 15.45
N LEU A 14 -2.08 -11.59 16.14
CA LEU A 14 -0.68 -12.03 16.14
C LEU A 14 -0.21 -12.52 14.77
N LEU A 15 -1.05 -13.30 14.06
CA LEU A 15 -0.74 -13.74 12.70
C LEU A 15 -0.68 -12.56 11.72
N ALA A 16 -1.59 -11.61 11.83
CA ALA A 16 -1.58 -10.40 11.02
C ALA A 16 -0.32 -9.56 11.27
N ALA A 17 0.07 -9.38 12.55
CA ALA A 17 1.31 -8.68 12.91
C ALA A 17 2.54 -9.37 12.30
N LEU A 18 2.60 -10.70 12.33
CA LEU A 18 3.69 -11.45 11.74
C LEU A 18 3.75 -11.28 10.21
N LEU A 19 2.61 -11.47 9.53
CA LEU A 19 2.53 -11.34 8.07
C LEU A 19 2.87 -9.92 7.60
N CYS A 20 2.29 -8.90 8.24
CA CYS A 20 2.57 -7.50 7.96
C CYS A 20 4.02 -7.15 8.29
N GLY A 21 4.58 -7.66 9.39
CA GLY A 21 5.99 -7.44 9.75
C GLY A 21 6.96 -7.97 8.70
N VAL A 22 6.70 -9.16 8.15
CA VAL A 22 7.52 -9.72 7.05
C VAL A 22 7.35 -8.89 5.77
N LEU A 23 6.12 -8.53 5.39
CA LEU A 23 5.84 -7.67 4.23
C LEU A 23 6.58 -6.33 4.33
N CYS A 24 6.42 -5.63 5.45
CA CYS A 24 7.07 -4.35 5.72
C CYS A 24 8.60 -4.49 5.77
N GLY A 25 9.12 -5.59 6.30
CA GLY A 25 10.56 -5.87 6.30
C GLY A 25 11.14 -6.00 4.89
N ILE A 26 10.45 -6.73 4.01
CA ILE A 26 10.90 -6.92 2.63
C ILE A 26 10.77 -5.62 1.83
N LEU A 27 9.56 -5.06 1.74
CA LEU A 27 9.30 -3.86 0.94
C LEU A 27 10.00 -2.63 1.51
N GLY A 28 10.09 -2.53 2.84
CA GLY A 28 10.76 -1.42 3.52
C GLY A 28 12.22 -1.26 3.13
N THR A 29 12.95 -2.35 2.87
CA THR A 29 14.34 -2.25 2.39
C THR A 29 14.43 -1.52 1.04
N VAL A 30 13.54 -1.86 0.10
CA VAL A 30 13.48 -1.24 -1.22
C VAL A 30 13.01 0.22 -1.11
N VAL A 31 11.98 0.47 -0.29
CA VAL A 31 11.44 1.81 -0.04
C VAL A 31 12.51 2.75 0.49
N VAL A 32 13.33 2.29 1.45
CA VAL A 32 14.39 3.12 2.06
C VAL A 32 15.53 3.36 1.07
N VAL A 33 16.04 2.33 0.40
CA VAL A 33 17.17 2.47 -0.54
C VAL A 33 16.80 3.38 -1.71
N LYS A 34 15.53 3.33 -2.17
CA LYS A 34 15.05 4.16 -3.28
C LYS A 34 14.47 5.50 -2.87
N HIS A 35 14.52 5.86 -1.59
CA HIS A 35 13.92 7.09 -1.07
C HIS A 35 12.42 7.22 -1.38
N TYR A 36 11.69 6.11 -1.48
CA TYR A 36 10.24 6.09 -1.74
C TYR A 36 9.40 6.27 -0.47
N VAL A 37 9.99 6.71 0.64
CA VAL A 37 9.31 6.87 1.93
C VAL A 37 8.13 7.85 1.82
N ILE A 38 8.31 8.97 1.11
CA ILE A 38 7.23 9.96 0.88
C ILE A 38 6.13 9.36 0.00
N LEU A 39 6.49 8.60 -1.03
CA LEU A 39 5.54 7.92 -1.90
C LEU A 39 4.69 6.91 -1.11
N ALA A 40 5.32 6.06 -0.31
CA ALA A 40 4.62 5.03 0.46
C ALA A 40 3.60 5.66 1.42
N GLY A 41 3.98 6.73 2.13
CA GLY A 41 3.04 7.49 2.96
C GLY A 41 1.93 8.14 2.15
N GLY A 42 2.27 8.71 0.98
CA GLY A 42 1.33 9.34 0.05
C GLY A 42 0.25 8.40 -0.46
N VAL A 43 0.64 7.19 -0.88
CA VAL A 43 -0.31 6.16 -1.32
C VAL A 43 -1.22 5.73 -0.16
N ALA A 44 -0.66 5.48 1.02
CA ALA A 44 -1.43 5.03 2.18
C ALA A 44 -2.56 6.02 2.58
N HIS A 45 -2.29 7.32 2.56
CA HIS A 45 -3.28 8.33 2.91
C HIS A 45 -4.19 8.68 1.75
N ALA A 46 -3.68 8.66 0.51
CA ALA A 46 -4.53 8.83 -0.65
C ALA A 46 -5.55 7.68 -0.79
N ALA A 47 -5.20 6.45 -0.38
CA ALA A 47 -6.09 5.29 -0.37
C ALA A 47 -7.37 5.51 0.47
N TYR A 48 -7.32 6.40 1.46
CA TYR A 48 -8.48 6.82 2.25
C TYR A 48 -9.59 7.42 1.37
N GLY A 49 -9.22 8.08 0.28
CA GLY A 49 -10.15 8.55 -0.76
C GLY A 49 -10.94 7.42 -1.40
N GLY A 50 -10.29 6.27 -1.64
CA GLY A 50 -10.93 5.06 -2.15
C GLY A 50 -11.90 4.42 -1.17
N VAL A 51 -11.60 4.47 0.13
CA VAL A 51 -12.50 4.00 1.18
C VAL A 51 -13.79 4.83 1.19
N GLY A 52 -13.67 6.17 1.18
CA GLY A 52 -14.83 7.06 1.08
C GLY A 52 -15.64 6.85 -0.21
N LEU A 53 -14.95 6.72 -1.36
CA LEU A 53 -15.62 6.48 -2.64
C LEU A 53 -16.37 5.15 -2.67
N ALA A 54 -15.79 4.06 -2.14
CA ALA A 54 -16.47 2.78 -2.08
C ALA A 54 -17.69 2.80 -1.17
N LEU A 55 -17.61 3.50 -0.03
CA LEU A 55 -18.78 3.71 0.84
C LEU A 55 -19.90 4.43 0.11
N PHE A 56 -19.59 5.51 -0.61
CA PHE A 56 -20.56 6.26 -1.39
C PHE A 56 -21.22 5.42 -2.49
N LEU A 57 -20.47 4.52 -3.12
CA LEU A 57 -20.97 3.60 -4.15
C LEU A 57 -21.64 2.34 -3.59
N GLY A 58 -21.63 2.13 -2.27
CA GLY A 58 -22.14 0.91 -1.63
C GLY A 58 -21.31 -0.35 -1.90
N VAL A 59 -20.03 -0.19 -2.28
CA VAL A 59 -19.08 -1.28 -2.51
C VAL A 59 -18.28 -1.54 -1.22
N SER A 60 -17.64 -2.71 -1.10
CA SER A 60 -16.81 -2.99 0.07
C SER A 60 -15.65 -2.00 0.21
N PRO A 61 -15.46 -1.38 1.40
CA PRO A 61 -14.38 -0.43 1.65
C PRO A 61 -12.98 -0.97 1.34
N GLN A 62 -12.76 -2.26 1.58
CA GLN A 62 -11.48 -2.93 1.33
C GLN A 62 -11.13 -2.97 -0.16
N LEU A 63 -12.11 -3.25 -1.03
CA LEU A 63 -11.89 -3.24 -2.48
C LEU A 63 -11.71 -1.81 -3.00
N GLY A 64 -12.44 -0.85 -2.44
CA GLY A 64 -12.26 0.58 -2.71
C GLY A 64 -10.85 1.06 -2.39
N ALA A 65 -10.39 0.75 -1.18
CA ALA A 65 -9.03 1.07 -0.73
C ALA A 65 -7.97 0.48 -1.66
N LEU A 66 -8.08 -0.83 -1.96
CA LEU A 66 -7.09 -1.52 -2.79
C LEU A 66 -7.05 -0.97 -4.22
N GLY A 67 -8.22 -0.81 -4.85
CA GLY A 67 -8.30 -0.31 -6.23
C GLY A 67 -7.81 1.13 -6.35
N PHE A 68 -8.17 1.99 -5.40
CA PHE A 68 -7.74 3.39 -5.38
C PHE A 68 -6.27 3.53 -5.03
N ALA A 69 -5.76 2.77 -4.05
CA ALA A 69 -4.34 2.75 -3.71
C ALA A 69 -3.50 2.36 -4.92
N LEU A 70 -3.88 1.31 -5.64
CA LEU A 70 -3.19 0.87 -6.85
C LEU A 70 -3.23 1.95 -7.94
N ALA A 71 -4.39 2.56 -8.17
CA ALA A 71 -4.53 3.64 -9.15
C ALA A 71 -3.63 4.84 -8.81
N VAL A 72 -3.61 5.26 -7.54
CA VAL A 72 -2.76 6.36 -7.07
C VAL A 72 -1.28 5.99 -7.12
N ALA A 73 -0.91 4.78 -6.71
CA ALA A 73 0.47 4.29 -6.77
C ALA A 73 1.01 4.32 -8.21
N LEU A 74 0.22 3.83 -9.17
CA LEU A 74 0.58 3.88 -10.60
C LEU A 74 0.65 5.31 -11.14
N LEU A 75 -0.25 6.19 -10.73
CA LEU A 75 -0.21 7.61 -11.07
C LEU A 75 1.06 8.28 -10.51
N MET A 76 1.40 8.03 -9.25
CA MET A 76 2.62 8.53 -8.61
C MET A 76 3.86 7.98 -9.29
N ALA A 77 3.90 6.68 -9.61
CA ALA A 77 4.98 6.05 -10.36
C ALA A 77 5.22 6.75 -11.70
N TRP A 78 4.14 7.06 -12.42
CA TRP A 78 4.19 7.78 -13.69
C TRP A 78 4.69 9.23 -13.53
N ILE A 79 4.23 9.94 -12.48
CA ILE A 79 4.68 11.31 -12.18
C ILE A 79 6.17 11.35 -11.87
N MET A 80 6.69 10.39 -11.09
CA MET A 80 8.11 10.32 -10.75
C MET A 80 9.00 10.17 -11.98
N LEU A 81 8.54 9.44 -13.00
CA LEU A 81 9.28 9.29 -14.26
C LEU A 81 9.26 10.56 -15.13
N ARG A 82 8.14 11.30 -15.12
CA ARG A 82 7.93 12.47 -15.99
C ARG A 82 8.43 13.78 -15.38
N SER A 83 8.44 13.89 -14.05
CA SER A 83 8.72 15.14 -13.34
C SER A 83 9.38 14.88 -11.98
N PRO A 84 10.59 14.29 -11.95
CA PRO A 84 11.26 13.90 -10.71
C PRO A 84 11.47 15.08 -9.75
N ALA A 85 11.83 16.26 -10.28
CA ALA A 85 12.09 17.46 -9.48
C ALA A 85 10.86 18.02 -8.72
N ARG A 86 9.64 17.62 -9.09
CA ARG A 86 8.39 18.07 -8.45
C ARG A 86 7.59 16.92 -7.84
N SER A 87 8.15 15.71 -7.85
CA SER A 87 7.45 14.50 -7.44
C SER A 87 6.96 14.58 -5.99
N ASP A 88 7.80 14.97 -5.04
CA ASP A 88 7.44 15.10 -3.62
C ASP A 88 6.28 16.08 -3.38
N ALA A 89 6.30 17.23 -4.05
CA ALA A 89 5.23 18.23 -3.93
C ALA A 89 3.90 17.68 -4.48
N ILE A 90 3.94 16.97 -5.61
CA ILE A 90 2.74 16.38 -6.22
C ILE A 90 2.21 15.23 -5.37
N ILE A 91 3.09 14.41 -4.77
CA ILE A 91 2.72 13.36 -3.82
C ILE A 91 2.01 13.98 -2.61
N GLY A 92 2.51 15.09 -2.08
CA GLY A 92 1.85 15.83 -1.00
C GLY A 92 0.46 16.36 -1.36
N VAL A 93 0.28 16.85 -2.60
CA VAL A 93 -1.05 17.26 -3.10
C VAL A 93 -1.99 16.07 -3.21
N LEU A 94 -1.52 14.94 -3.77
CA LEU A 94 -2.32 13.71 -3.89
C LEU A 94 -2.72 13.14 -2.53
N TRP A 95 -1.82 13.19 -1.54
CA TRP A 95 -2.12 12.85 -0.15
C TRP A 95 -3.28 13.68 0.37
N ALA A 96 -3.16 15.02 0.32
CA ALA A 96 -4.17 15.93 0.84
C ALA A 96 -5.51 15.77 0.10
N ALA A 97 -5.46 15.65 -1.23
CA ALA A 97 -6.64 15.46 -2.07
C ALA A 97 -7.35 14.13 -1.79
N GLY A 98 -6.61 13.02 -1.65
CA GLY A 98 -7.20 11.71 -1.35
C GLY A 98 -7.85 11.68 0.04
N MET A 99 -7.18 12.24 1.06
CA MET A 99 -7.77 12.38 2.40
C MET A 99 -9.04 13.23 2.38
N ALA A 100 -9.00 14.40 1.73
CA ALA A 100 -10.15 15.29 1.61
C ALA A 100 -11.31 14.65 0.85
N ALA A 101 -11.02 13.95 -0.26
CA ALA A 101 -12.01 13.22 -1.03
C ALA A 101 -12.66 12.10 -0.20
N GLY A 102 -11.87 11.38 0.60
CA GLY A 102 -12.38 10.32 1.48
C GLY A 102 -13.41 10.86 2.48
N VAL A 103 -13.06 11.96 3.16
CA VAL A 103 -13.97 12.63 4.11
C VAL A 103 -15.21 13.17 3.40
N LEU A 104 -15.05 13.81 2.23
CA LEU A 104 -16.16 14.35 1.45
C LEU A 104 -17.16 13.25 1.05
N PHE A 105 -16.69 12.13 0.49
CA PHE A 105 -17.58 11.03 0.09
C PHE A 105 -18.23 10.34 1.28
N ALA A 106 -17.53 10.23 2.41
CA ALA A 106 -18.11 9.70 3.64
C ALA A 106 -19.26 10.59 4.16
N ASP A 107 -19.07 11.91 4.17
CA ASP A 107 -20.09 12.89 4.62
C ASP A 107 -21.33 12.89 3.70
N LEU A 108 -21.12 12.69 2.40
CA LEU A 108 -22.20 12.56 1.42
C LEU A 108 -22.99 11.24 1.52
N THR A 109 -22.49 10.24 2.27
CA THR A 109 -23.11 8.91 2.36
C THR A 109 -24.20 8.89 3.45
N PRO A 110 -25.50 8.73 3.10
CA PRO A 110 -26.58 8.81 4.08
C PRO A 110 -26.54 7.64 5.09
N GLY A 111 -26.56 7.97 6.39
CA GLY A 111 -26.68 6.98 7.47
C GLY A 111 -25.38 6.30 7.90
N TYR A 112 -24.22 6.71 7.36
CA TYR A 112 -22.93 6.19 7.78
C TYR A 112 -22.32 7.06 8.90
N GLY A 113 -22.73 6.77 10.15
CA GLY A 113 -22.22 7.43 11.36
C GLY A 113 -21.15 6.63 12.12
N ALA A 114 -20.67 5.52 11.54
CA ALA A 114 -19.67 4.65 12.16
C ALA A 114 -18.26 5.14 11.85
N ASP A 115 -17.43 5.15 12.89
CA ASP A 115 -16.02 5.54 13.01
C ASP A 115 -15.19 5.48 11.70
N PHE A 116 -15.40 6.42 10.78
CA PHE A 116 -14.65 6.47 9.51
C PHE A 116 -13.13 6.61 9.79
N MET A 117 -12.79 7.28 10.89
CA MET A 117 -11.44 7.39 11.42
C MET A 117 -10.82 6.03 11.80
N SER A 118 -11.62 5.01 12.11
CA SER A 118 -11.10 3.66 12.35
C SER A 118 -10.48 3.04 11.10
N TYR A 119 -10.86 3.48 9.89
CA TYR A 119 -10.19 3.05 8.65
C TYR A 119 -8.84 3.73 8.44
N LEU A 120 -8.66 4.94 8.99
CA LEU A 120 -7.39 5.67 8.88
C LEU A 120 -6.33 5.08 9.81
N PHE A 121 -6.70 4.76 11.05
CA PHE A 121 -5.78 4.25 12.06
C PHE A 121 -5.76 2.72 12.15
N GLY A 122 -6.85 2.06 11.75
CA GLY A 122 -7.00 0.61 11.81
C GLY A 122 -7.16 0.06 13.23
N SER A 123 -7.58 -1.20 13.31
CA SER A 123 -7.50 -1.99 14.54
C SER A 123 -7.01 -3.39 14.21
N ILE A 124 -5.92 -3.82 14.84
CA ILE A 124 -5.39 -5.18 14.62
C ILE A 124 -6.32 -6.26 15.18
N LEU A 125 -7.23 -5.88 16.09
CA LEU A 125 -8.17 -6.78 16.73
C LEU A 125 -9.37 -7.12 15.83
N THR A 126 -9.65 -6.30 14.81
CA THR A 126 -10.79 -6.49 13.89
C THR A 126 -10.41 -7.32 12.66
N VAL A 127 -9.20 -7.86 12.60
CA VAL A 127 -8.71 -8.63 11.45
C VAL A 127 -9.46 -9.96 11.35
N SER A 128 -10.09 -10.19 10.21
CA SER A 128 -10.82 -11.41 9.92
C SER A 128 -9.93 -12.50 9.29
N ALA A 129 -10.42 -13.74 9.26
CA ALA A 129 -9.77 -14.83 8.54
C ALA A 129 -9.71 -14.60 7.01
N ALA A 130 -10.60 -13.76 6.45
CA ALA A 130 -10.52 -13.35 5.05
C ALA A 130 -9.35 -12.40 4.82
N ASP A 131 -9.15 -11.43 5.71
CA ASP A 131 -8.04 -10.48 5.66
C ASP A 131 -6.69 -11.20 5.77
N LEU A 132 -6.57 -12.16 6.70
CA LEU A 132 -5.36 -12.99 6.82
C LEU A 132 -5.01 -13.74 5.54
N ARG A 133 -6.01 -14.31 4.86
CA ARG A 133 -5.79 -15.01 3.58
C ARG A 133 -5.36 -14.04 2.49
N LEU A 134 -5.93 -12.85 2.45
CA LEU A 134 -5.55 -11.81 1.51
C LEU A 134 -4.11 -11.33 1.77
N THR A 135 -3.76 -11.00 3.02
CA THR A 135 -2.40 -10.59 3.40
C THR A 135 -1.39 -11.70 3.13
N ALA A 136 -1.72 -12.95 3.41
CA ALA A 136 -0.86 -14.09 3.10
C ALA A 136 -0.66 -14.28 1.58
N ALA A 137 -1.70 -14.09 0.77
CA ALA A 137 -1.61 -14.13 -0.68
C ALA A 137 -0.72 -13.00 -1.23
N LEU A 138 -0.88 -11.78 -0.70
CA LEU A 138 -0.03 -10.63 -1.04
C LEU A 138 1.43 -10.87 -0.64
N LEU A 139 1.68 -11.43 0.55
CA LEU A 139 3.03 -11.83 0.96
C LEU A 139 3.62 -12.88 0.01
N GLY A 140 2.84 -13.88 -0.38
CA GLY A 140 3.25 -14.87 -1.38
C GLY A 140 3.62 -14.23 -2.72
N LEU A 141 2.83 -13.25 -3.17
CA LEU A 141 3.13 -12.48 -4.39
C LEU A 141 4.42 -11.67 -4.27
N VAL A 142 4.60 -10.93 -3.17
CA VAL A 142 5.81 -10.14 -2.91
C VAL A 142 7.04 -11.03 -2.84
N LEU A 143 6.96 -12.18 -2.16
CA LEU A 143 8.04 -13.15 -2.10
C LEU A 143 8.35 -13.75 -3.47
N ALA A 144 7.33 -14.13 -4.24
CA ALA A 144 7.51 -14.67 -5.59
C ALA A 144 8.22 -13.67 -6.50
N VAL A 145 7.79 -12.40 -6.48
CA VAL A 145 8.42 -11.32 -7.23
C VAL A 145 9.85 -11.08 -6.74
N GLY A 146 10.02 -10.94 -5.42
CA GLY A 146 11.31 -10.66 -4.79
C GLY A 146 12.35 -11.74 -5.06
N VAL A 147 11.97 -13.02 -5.06
CA VAL A 147 12.87 -14.14 -5.39
C VAL A 147 13.13 -14.19 -6.90
N ARG A 148 12.11 -14.01 -7.73
CA ARG A 148 12.21 -14.14 -9.19
C ARG A 148 13.03 -13.03 -9.84
N TRP A 149 12.96 -11.81 -9.30
CA TRP A 149 13.63 -10.61 -9.82
C TRP A 149 14.61 -10.00 -8.81
N HIS A 150 15.14 -10.80 -7.88
CA HIS A 150 16.06 -10.33 -6.84
C HIS A 150 17.24 -9.52 -7.40
N ARG A 151 17.89 -10.02 -8.46
CA ARG A 151 19.09 -9.39 -9.04
C ARG A 151 18.75 -8.09 -9.73
N GLU A 152 17.60 -8.06 -10.40
CA GLU A 152 17.10 -6.94 -11.16
C GLU A 152 16.62 -5.82 -10.24
N ILE A 153 15.87 -6.16 -9.17
CA ILE A 153 15.46 -5.22 -8.13
C ILE A 153 16.70 -4.66 -7.43
N ALA A 154 17.68 -5.50 -7.06
CA ALA A 154 18.91 -5.02 -6.45
C ALA A 154 19.68 -4.07 -7.38
N ALA A 155 19.88 -4.44 -8.65
CA ALA A 155 20.56 -3.57 -9.62
C ALA A 155 19.82 -2.24 -9.79
N PHE A 156 18.50 -2.28 -9.97
CA PHE A 156 17.63 -1.10 -10.05
C PHE A 156 17.67 -0.22 -8.79
N SER A 157 17.80 -0.84 -7.61
CA SER A 157 17.81 -0.15 -6.34
C SER A 157 19.09 0.66 -6.14
N TYR A 158 20.24 0.17 -6.60
CA TYR A 158 21.53 0.83 -6.42
C TYR A 158 21.91 1.77 -7.57
N ASP A 159 21.70 1.36 -8.82
CA ASP A 159 22.10 2.13 -10.00
C ASP A 159 21.20 1.80 -11.21
N GLU A 160 20.31 2.74 -11.53
CA GLU A 160 19.39 2.59 -12.66
C GLU A 160 20.09 2.60 -14.01
N ASP A 161 21.15 3.39 -14.18
CA ASP A 161 21.87 3.52 -15.45
C ASP A 161 22.64 2.24 -15.71
N PHE A 162 23.32 1.70 -14.69
CA PHE A 162 23.95 0.40 -14.77
C PHE A 162 22.94 -0.71 -15.09
N ALA A 163 21.79 -0.74 -14.41
CA ALA A 163 20.74 -1.72 -14.69
C ALA A 163 20.25 -1.64 -16.15
N ARG A 164 20.07 -0.42 -16.69
CA ARG A 164 19.69 -0.21 -18.10
C ARG A 164 20.73 -0.77 -19.07
N THR A 165 22.03 -0.56 -18.81
CA THR A 165 23.09 -1.11 -19.68
C THR A 165 23.13 -2.64 -19.68
N ARG A 166 22.63 -3.29 -18.61
CA ARG A 166 22.52 -4.75 -18.51
C ARG A 166 21.23 -5.32 -19.08
N GLY A 167 20.42 -4.51 -19.77
CA GLY A 167 19.17 -4.94 -20.38
C GLY A 167 18.02 -5.13 -19.39
N VAL A 168 18.15 -4.62 -18.16
CA VAL A 168 17.08 -4.69 -17.16
C VAL A 168 15.98 -3.68 -17.55
N PRO A 169 14.70 -4.08 -17.58
CA PRO A 169 13.60 -3.17 -17.91
C PRO A 169 13.26 -2.26 -16.72
N VAL A 170 14.12 -1.27 -16.44
CA VAL A 170 14.05 -0.38 -15.28
C VAL A 170 12.67 0.29 -15.14
N THR A 171 12.10 0.79 -16.23
CA THR A 171 10.77 1.43 -16.17
C THR A 171 9.69 0.45 -15.72
N ALA A 172 9.70 -0.79 -16.21
CA ALA A 172 8.71 -1.79 -15.81
C ALA A 172 8.89 -2.21 -14.35
N LEU A 173 10.14 -2.35 -13.89
CA LEU A 173 10.44 -2.63 -12.48
C LEU A 173 10.04 -1.50 -11.55
N HIS A 174 10.21 -0.24 -11.96
CA HIS A 174 9.74 0.92 -11.21
C HIS A 174 8.22 0.83 -10.96
N PHE A 175 7.43 0.63 -12.02
CA PHE A 175 5.98 0.46 -11.87
C PHE A 175 5.61 -0.77 -11.04
N LEU A 176 6.31 -1.89 -11.23
CA LEU A 176 6.07 -3.12 -10.47
C LEU A 176 6.34 -2.93 -8.97
N VAL A 177 7.50 -2.36 -8.62
CA VAL A 177 7.90 -2.10 -7.23
C VAL A 177 6.93 -1.13 -6.58
N VAL A 178 6.59 -0.03 -7.25
CA VAL A 178 5.63 0.95 -6.72
C VAL A 178 4.22 0.35 -6.58
N ALA A 179 3.80 -0.56 -7.45
CA ALA A 179 2.51 -1.25 -7.31
C ALA A 179 2.49 -2.31 -6.20
N LEU A 180 3.66 -2.83 -5.78
CA LEU A 180 3.78 -3.77 -4.67
C LEU A 180 3.84 -3.07 -3.31
N ILE A 181 4.30 -1.81 -3.30
CA ILE A 181 4.31 -0.92 -2.13
C ILE A 181 2.88 -0.43 -1.86
#